data_AF-A9WRR5-F1
#
_entry.id   AF-A9WRR5-F1
#
_cell.length_a   1.000
_cell.length_b   1.000
_cell.length_c   1.000
_cell.angle_alpha   90.00
_cell.angle_beta   90.00
_cell.angle_gamma   90.00
#
_symmetry.space_group_name_H-M   'P 1'
#
loop_
_entity.id
_entity.type
_entity.pdbx_description
1 polymer ?
#
loop_
_entity_poly.entity_id
_entity_poly.type
_entity_poly.pdbx_seq_one_letter_code
_entity_poly.pdbx_strand_id
1 'polypeptide(L)'
;MKFRKSTARATLSLATALSLLLAAGSTSAMADVGLLGKPMPSADAEQSSTDQAPSAAAWDGVTPQQPVFTNGEAQPVYNGHPLVKDEVWIPVPGVDTDRDGKDDQIRATVYRPKDTDLGAA
;
A
#
# COMPACT_ATOMS: atom_id res chain seq x y z
N MET A 1 3.73 -53.08 11.00
CA MET A 1 3.66 -52.40 12.32
C MET A 1 2.70 -51.22 12.19
N LYS A 2 1.66 -51.17 13.04
CA LYS A 2 0.59 -50.14 13.07
C LYS A 2 0.99 -49.07 14.10
N PHE A 3 1.14 -47.81 13.70
CA PHE A 3 1.25 -46.69 14.64
C PHE A 3 0.16 -45.66 14.37
N ARG A 4 -0.49 -45.26 15.47
CA ARG A 4 -1.76 -44.55 15.57
C ARG A 4 -1.55 -43.03 15.46
N LYS A 5 -2.62 -42.36 15.01
CA LYS A 5 -2.81 -40.90 14.91
C LYS A 5 -2.45 -40.15 16.20
N SER A 6 -1.85 -38.97 16.06
CA SER A 6 -1.88 -37.92 17.09
C SER A 6 -2.48 -36.65 16.48
N THR A 7 -3.65 -36.27 16.99
CA THR A 7 -4.35 -35.03 16.71
C THR A 7 -4.09 -34.09 17.86
N ALA A 8 -3.39 -32.98 17.62
CA ALA A 8 -3.31 -31.89 18.59
C ALA A 8 -4.07 -30.69 18.02
N ARG A 9 -5.26 -30.44 18.59
CA ARG A 9 -5.99 -29.18 18.48
C ARG A 9 -5.35 -28.21 19.47
N ALA A 10 -4.84 -27.08 19.01
CA ALA A 10 -4.47 -25.96 19.87
C ALA A 10 -5.56 -24.89 19.76
N THR A 11 -6.20 -24.65 20.90
CA THR A 11 -7.23 -23.65 21.16
C THR A 11 -6.64 -22.25 21.38
N LEU A 12 -7.32 -21.24 20.83
CA LEU A 12 -7.64 -19.91 21.35
C LEU A 12 -6.54 -19.06 22.04
N SER A 13 -6.37 -17.83 21.54
CA SER A 13 -6.39 -16.65 22.43
C SER A 13 -6.79 -15.40 21.63
N LEU A 14 -7.94 -14.83 22.01
CA LEU A 14 -8.44 -13.54 21.59
C LEU A 14 -8.01 -12.55 22.67
N ALA A 15 -7.09 -11.62 22.36
CA ALA A 15 -6.64 -10.60 23.30
C ALA A 15 -6.93 -9.21 22.73
N THR A 16 -7.90 -8.56 23.38
CA THR A 16 -8.33 -7.18 23.25
C THR A 16 -7.34 -6.23 23.94
N ALA A 17 -6.97 -5.11 23.30
CA ALA A 17 -6.45 -3.90 23.96
C ALA A 17 -6.58 -2.73 22.95
N LEU A 18 -7.55 -1.82 23.07
CA LEU A 18 -7.74 -0.71 24.02
C LEU A 18 -6.85 0.52 23.72
N SER A 19 -7.56 1.63 23.49
CA SER A 19 -7.24 2.97 22.97
C SER A 19 -6.07 3.74 23.60
N LEU A 20 -5.52 4.72 22.84
CA LEU A 20 -5.22 6.04 23.39
C LEU A 20 -5.23 7.15 22.31
N LEU A 21 -6.15 8.10 22.46
CA LEU A 21 -6.27 9.33 21.68
C LEU A 21 -5.55 10.46 22.43
N LEU A 22 -4.54 11.09 21.82
CA LEU A 22 -3.85 12.25 22.39
C LEU A 22 -4.13 13.49 21.53
N ALA A 23 -5.08 14.31 21.98
CA ALA A 23 -5.28 15.65 21.45
C ALA A 23 -4.34 16.62 22.19
N ALA A 24 -3.29 17.09 21.51
CA ALA A 24 -2.46 18.18 21.99
C ALA A 24 -3.11 19.50 21.57
N GLY A 25 -3.55 20.27 22.57
CA GLY A 25 -4.01 21.63 22.40
C GLY A 25 -2.87 22.57 21.99
N SER A 26 -3.22 23.61 21.23
CA SER A 26 -2.40 24.79 21.07
C SER A 26 -3.31 26.00 21.22
N THR A 27 -3.36 26.52 22.45
CA THR A 27 -3.88 27.85 22.78
C THR A 27 -2.79 28.88 22.50
N SER A 28 -3.03 29.79 21.55
CA SER A 28 -2.19 30.98 21.38
C SER A 28 -3.05 32.23 21.40
N ALA A 29 -2.94 32.93 22.53
CA ALA A 29 -2.95 34.37 22.78
C ALA A 29 -3.92 35.29 22.02
N MET A 30 -4.84 35.87 22.81
CA MET A 30 -5.48 37.16 22.58
C MET A 30 -4.51 38.31 22.91
N ALA A 31 -4.32 39.25 21.99
CA ALA A 31 -4.23 40.70 22.22
C ALA A 31 -3.81 41.40 20.92
N ASP A 32 -4.67 42.28 20.37
CA ASP A 32 -4.36 43.71 20.31
C ASP A 32 -5.57 44.50 19.77
N VAL A 33 -5.78 45.68 20.35
CA VAL A 33 -6.90 46.59 20.12
C VAL A 33 -6.47 47.65 19.10
N GLY A 34 -7.15 47.68 17.96
CA GLY A 34 -7.43 48.89 17.19
C GLY A 34 -6.39 49.33 16.16
N LEU A 35 -6.71 49.17 14.87
CA LEU A 35 -6.70 50.28 13.94
C LEU A 35 -7.58 49.98 12.73
N LEU A 36 -8.39 50.98 12.38
CA LEU A 36 -9.39 51.00 11.33
C LEU A 36 -8.73 50.91 9.95
N GLY A 37 -8.57 49.69 9.44
CA GLY A 37 -8.28 49.41 8.04
C GLY A 37 -9.09 48.20 7.63
N LYS A 38 -10.08 48.36 6.74
CA LYS A 38 -10.71 47.21 6.08
C LYS A 38 -9.60 46.42 5.39
N PRO A 39 -9.27 45.19 5.81
CA PRO A 39 -8.39 44.37 4.99
C PRO A 39 -9.19 44.08 3.71
N MET A 40 -8.61 44.44 2.58
CA MET A 40 -9.02 43.85 1.31
C MET A 40 -8.96 42.33 1.47
N PRO A 41 -9.80 41.55 0.78
CA PRO A 41 -9.60 40.10 0.75
C PRO A 41 -8.24 39.87 0.08
N SER A 42 -7.22 39.58 0.89
CA SER A 42 -5.97 39.02 0.42
C SER A 42 -6.32 37.79 -0.40
N ALA A 43 -5.80 37.75 -1.62
CA ALA A 43 -5.88 36.61 -2.52
C ALA A 43 -4.98 35.46 -2.05
N ASP A 44 -5.07 35.12 -0.77
CA ASP A 44 -4.25 34.13 -0.08
C ASP A 44 -5.17 33.18 0.70
N ALA A 45 -5.96 32.41 -0.04
CA ALA A 45 -6.56 31.17 0.45
C ALA A 45 -6.39 30.13 -0.65
N GLU A 46 -5.14 29.92 -1.06
CA GLU A 46 -4.77 28.68 -1.73
C GLU A 46 -5.05 27.51 -0.78
N GLN A 47 -5.80 26.55 -1.32
CA GLN A 47 -5.74 25.13 -0.99
C GLN A 47 -6.34 24.71 0.36
N SER A 48 -7.64 24.94 0.51
CA SER A 48 -8.47 23.97 1.24
C SER A 48 -8.48 22.64 0.47
N SER A 49 -7.61 21.76 0.93
CA SER A 49 -7.44 20.34 0.62
C SER A 49 -8.75 19.55 0.65
N THR A 50 -9.46 19.49 -0.48
CA THR A 50 -10.50 18.48 -0.73
C THR A 50 -10.09 17.44 -1.77
N ASP A 51 -8.88 17.55 -2.33
CA ASP A 51 -8.33 16.56 -3.27
C ASP A 51 -7.32 15.63 -2.59
N GLN A 52 -7.69 15.15 -1.41
CA GLN A 52 -6.89 14.15 -0.71
C GLN A 52 -7.20 12.80 -1.38
N ALA A 53 -6.38 12.45 -2.39
CA ALA A 53 -6.40 11.12 -2.98
C ALA A 53 -6.42 10.07 -1.87
N PRO A 54 -7.19 8.97 -2.02
CA PRO A 54 -7.26 7.94 -1.00
C PRO A 54 -5.84 7.47 -0.65
N SER A 55 -5.41 7.82 0.57
CA SER A 55 -4.15 7.37 1.13
C SER A 55 -4.16 5.85 1.21
N ALA A 56 -3.06 5.22 0.82
CA ALA A 56 -2.87 3.78 1.03
C ALA A 56 -3.19 3.42 2.48
N ALA A 57 -4.05 2.41 2.66
CA ALA A 57 -4.27 1.82 3.97
C ALA A 57 -2.97 1.16 4.44
N ALA A 58 -2.72 1.11 5.74
CA ALA A 58 -1.54 0.41 6.25
C ALA A 58 -1.62 -1.07 5.85
N TRP A 59 -0.55 -1.58 5.23
CA TRP A 59 -0.48 -2.98 4.82
C TRP A 59 -0.44 -3.91 6.05
N ASP A 60 -1.45 -4.77 6.18
CA ASP A 60 -1.59 -5.73 7.29
C ASP A 60 -0.98 -7.12 6.98
N GLY A 61 -0.59 -7.35 5.73
CA GLY A 61 0.00 -8.60 5.26
C GLY A 61 -0.96 -9.78 5.14
N VAL A 62 -2.27 -9.56 5.29
CA VAL A 62 -3.29 -10.62 5.25
C VAL A 62 -4.51 -10.28 4.40
N THR A 63 -4.83 -8.99 4.25
CA THR A 63 -5.97 -8.53 3.46
C THR A 63 -5.49 -8.04 2.10
N PRO A 64 -5.82 -8.73 0.99
CA PRO A 64 -5.44 -8.27 -0.35
C PRO A 64 -6.11 -6.94 -0.68
N GLN A 65 -5.31 -5.91 -0.98
CA GLN A 65 -5.85 -4.65 -1.50
C GLN A 65 -6.34 -4.83 -2.94
N GLN A 66 -7.38 -4.07 -3.30
CA GLN A 66 -7.93 -4.05 -4.65
C GLN A 66 -7.57 -2.75 -5.37
N PRO A 67 -7.33 -2.78 -6.70
CA PRO A 67 -7.13 -1.55 -7.47
C PRO A 67 -8.36 -0.64 -7.37
N VAL A 68 -8.14 0.63 -7.01
CA VAL A 68 -9.18 1.66 -7.00
C VAL A 68 -8.95 2.60 -8.16
N PHE A 69 -10.03 2.95 -8.87
CA PHE A 69 -9.98 3.91 -9.96
C PHE A 69 -10.87 5.11 -9.63
N THR A 70 -10.36 6.32 -9.86
CA THR A 70 -11.12 7.57 -9.72
C THR A 70 -10.89 8.38 -10.99
N ASN A 71 -11.98 8.82 -11.63
CA ASN A 71 -11.92 9.53 -12.93
C ASN A 71 -11.15 8.78 -14.03
N GLY A 72 -11.10 7.44 -13.98
CA GLY A 72 -10.36 6.60 -14.93
C GLY A 72 -8.88 6.41 -14.58
N GLU A 73 -8.38 7.04 -13.52
CA GLU A 73 -7.00 6.92 -13.07
C GLU A 73 -6.87 5.95 -11.91
N ALA A 74 -5.85 5.08 -11.97
CA ALA A 74 -5.52 4.17 -10.90
C ALA A 74 -4.97 4.95 -9.70
N GLN A 75 -5.55 4.71 -8.53
CA GLN A 75 -5.14 5.34 -7.28
C GLN A 75 -3.95 4.60 -6.66
N PRO A 76 -3.07 5.31 -5.91
CA PRO A 76 -1.83 4.75 -5.35
C PRO A 76 -2.07 3.89 -4.09
N VAL A 77 -3.05 2.99 -4.13
CA VAL A 77 -3.50 2.19 -2.99
C VAL A 77 -2.46 1.19 -2.47
N TYR A 78 -1.48 0.81 -3.30
CA TYR A 78 -0.37 -0.09 -2.92
C TYR A 78 0.87 0.65 -2.41
N ASN A 79 0.82 1.98 -2.27
CA ASN A 79 1.98 2.74 -1.83
C ASN A 79 2.42 2.32 -0.42
N GLY A 80 3.72 2.09 -0.22
CA GLY A 80 4.27 1.61 1.05
C GLY A 80 4.12 0.11 1.30
N HIS A 81 3.46 -0.63 0.42
CA HIS A 81 3.41 -2.08 0.49
C HIS A 81 4.77 -2.68 0.11
N PRO A 82 5.20 -3.80 0.71
CA PRO A 82 6.42 -4.46 0.28
C PRO A 82 6.34 -4.92 -1.17
N LEU A 83 7.45 -4.76 -1.88
CA LEU A 83 7.63 -5.26 -3.23
C LEU A 83 8.33 -6.62 -3.19
N VAL A 84 7.82 -7.53 -4.01
CA VAL A 84 8.52 -8.77 -4.37
C VAL A 84 9.30 -8.53 -5.65
N LYS A 85 10.56 -8.94 -5.66
CA LYS A 85 11.45 -8.90 -6.82
C LYS A 85 11.75 -10.34 -7.25
N ASP A 86 11.25 -10.73 -8.40
CA ASP A 86 11.45 -12.06 -8.97
C ASP A 86 12.33 -11.97 -10.22
N GLU A 87 13.28 -12.89 -10.37
CA GLU A 87 14.11 -13.02 -11.57
C GLU A 87 13.67 -14.29 -12.31
N VAL A 88 13.22 -14.12 -13.55
CA VAL A 88 12.64 -15.19 -14.37
C VAL A 88 13.36 -15.32 -15.71
N TRP A 89 13.40 -16.55 -16.23
CA TRP A 89 13.92 -16.85 -17.56
C TRP A 89 12.76 -17.22 -18.46
N ILE A 90 12.59 -16.46 -19.53
CA ILE A 90 11.47 -16.59 -20.47
C ILE A 90 12.01 -17.24 -21.74
N PRO A 91 11.57 -18.45 -22.12
CA PRO A 91 12.01 -19.09 -23.36
C PRO A 91 11.43 -18.35 -24.58
N VAL A 92 12.21 -18.27 -25.65
CA VAL A 92 11.82 -17.68 -26.93
C VAL A 92 11.74 -18.81 -27.97
N PRO A 93 10.53 -19.33 -28.25
CA PRO A 93 10.38 -20.52 -29.09
C PRO A 93 10.92 -20.30 -30.51
N GLY A 94 11.75 -21.23 -30.99
CA GLY A 94 12.26 -21.23 -32.37
C GLY A 94 13.39 -20.23 -32.64
N VAL A 95 13.96 -19.62 -31.60
CA VAL A 95 15.12 -18.72 -31.70
C VAL A 95 16.29 -19.40 -31.00
N ASP A 96 17.36 -19.65 -31.74
CA ASP A 96 18.61 -20.27 -31.27
C ASP A 96 19.77 -19.45 -31.84
N THR A 97 20.10 -18.34 -31.16
CA THR A 97 21.07 -17.36 -31.67
C THR A 97 22.50 -17.87 -31.55
N ASP A 98 22.80 -18.64 -30.49
CA ASP A 98 24.13 -19.19 -30.22
C ASP A 98 24.36 -20.58 -30.84
N ARG A 99 23.33 -21.17 -31.45
CA ARG A 99 23.34 -22.45 -32.18
C ARG A 99 23.70 -23.64 -31.30
N ASP A 100 23.23 -23.62 -30.05
CA ASP A 100 23.42 -24.74 -29.11
C ASP A 100 22.37 -25.85 -29.27
N GLY A 101 21.37 -25.63 -30.14
CA GLY A 101 20.27 -26.55 -30.42
C GLY A 101 19.11 -26.46 -29.42
N LYS A 102 19.08 -25.44 -28.57
CA LYS A 102 17.97 -25.11 -27.67
C LYS A 102 17.43 -23.72 -27.96
N ASP A 103 16.20 -23.48 -27.51
CA ASP A 103 15.61 -22.15 -27.59
C ASP A 103 16.31 -21.19 -26.62
N ASP A 104 16.57 -19.97 -27.10
CA ASP A 104 17.11 -18.86 -26.34
C ASP A 104 16.21 -18.52 -25.15
N GLN A 105 16.81 -18.05 -24.06
CA GLN A 105 16.10 -17.58 -22.88
C GLN A 105 16.43 -16.13 -22.55
N ILE A 106 15.40 -15.33 -22.28
CA ILE A 106 15.55 -13.93 -21.86
C ILE A 106 15.37 -13.83 -20.35
N ARG A 107 16.34 -13.22 -19.67
CA ARG A 107 16.21 -12.87 -18.25
C ARG A 107 15.34 -11.63 -18.10
N ALA A 108 14.27 -11.74 -17.31
CA ALA A 108 13.45 -10.61 -16.89
C ALA A 108 13.44 -10.49 -15.37
N THR A 109 13.32 -9.25 -14.88
CA THR A 109 13.06 -8.96 -13.47
C THR A 109 11.66 -8.42 -13.32
N VAL A 110 10.85 -9.06 -12.48
CA VAL A 110 9.47 -8.70 -12.21
C VAL A 110 9.39 -8.06 -10.82
N TYR A 111 8.79 -6.87 -10.75
CA TYR A 111 8.45 -6.20 -9.51
C TYR A 111 6.94 -6.23 -9.35
N ARG A 112 6.46 -6.76 -8.23
CA ARG A 112 5.04 -6.86 -7.93
C ARG A 112 4.77 -6.51 -6.46
N PRO A 113 3.63 -5.87 -6.14
CA PRO A 113 3.20 -5.74 -4.75
C PRO A 113 3.03 -7.11 -4.10
N LYS A 114 3.41 -7.24 -2.83
CA LYS A 114 3.29 -8.49 -2.07
C LYS A 114 1.85 -8.96 -1.89
N ASP A 115 0.88 -8.06 -2.08
CA ASP A 115 -0.55 -8.35 -2.15
C ASP A 115 -0.88 -9.45 -3.16
N THR A 116 -0.09 -9.57 -4.23
CA THR A 116 -0.28 -10.61 -5.26
C THR A 116 -0.06 -12.04 -4.74
N ASP A 117 0.64 -12.23 -3.62
CA ASP A 117 0.76 -13.54 -2.96
C ASP A 117 -0.53 -13.97 -2.23
N LEU A 118 -1.39 -13.01 -1.87
CA LEU A 118 -2.63 -13.25 -1.12
C LEU A 118 -3.80 -13.68 -2.04
N GLY A 119 -3.62 -13.57 -3.36
CA GLY A 119 -4.67 -13.80 -4.35
C GLY A 119 -5.58 -12.58 -4.55
N ALA A 120 -6.51 -12.70 -5.50
CA ALA A 120 -7.58 -11.71 -5.65
C ALA A 120 -8.62 -11.91 -4.53
N ALA A 121 -9.11 -10.80 -3.96
CA ALA A 121 -10.22 -10.82 -3.01
C ALA A 121 -11.52 -11.33 -3.66
#